data_AF-A0A7W1FVM3-F1
#
_entry.id   AF-A0A7W1FVM3-F1
#
_cell.length_a   1.000
_cell.length_b   1.000
_cell.length_c   1.000
_cell.angle_alpha   90.00
_cell.angle_beta   90.00
_cell.angle_gamma   90.00
#
_symmetry.space_group_name_H-M   'P 1'
#
loop_
_entity.id
_entity.type
_entity.pdbx_description
1 polymer ?
#
loop_
_entity_poly.entity_id
_entity_poly.type
_entity_poly.pdbx_seq_one_letter_code
_entity_poly.pdbx_strand_id
1 'polypeptide(L)'
;MGTIRLRSFPGVARRAIGRLFGRRKKAPTPDMALISRAASAIREYASEHAALFERAERLREKADRLERAGIPSESATNRAERARMEVKAGLLVLRASFASSAGGSVGERAFDHEVERLYPTLGVPGQ
;
A
#
# COMPACT_ATOMS: atom_id res chain seq x y z
N MET A 1 79.35 5.46 -7.86
CA MET A 1 79.38 4.55 -9.02
C MET A 1 78.07 3.77 -9.04
N GLY A 2 77.15 4.12 -9.94
CA GLY A 2 75.82 3.51 -10.03
C GLY A 2 74.99 4.23 -11.09
N THR A 3 75.13 3.78 -12.32
CA THR A 3 74.66 4.39 -13.57
C THR A 3 73.17 4.24 -13.82
N ILE A 4 72.65 5.28 -14.45
CA ILE A 4 71.29 5.53 -14.96
C ILE A 4 70.83 4.49 -16.00
N ARG A 5 69.54 4.12 -15.98
CA ARG A 5 68.74 4.01 -17.23
C ARG A 5 67.36 4.66 -17.08
N LEU A 6 67.25 5.85 -17.69
CA LEU A 6 66.02 6.47 -18.15
C LEU A 6 65.33 5.61 -19.22
N ARG A 7 63.99 5.65 -19.23
CA ARG A 7 63.11 5.79 -20.41
C ARG A 7 61.69 6.06 -19.86
N SER A 8 61.38 7.32 -19.55
CA SER A 8 60.68 8.31 -20.38
C SER A 8 59.24 7.92 -20.76
N PHE A 9 58.29 8.62 -20.12
CA PHE A 9 56.91 8.88 -20.53
C PHE A 9 56.89 9.64 -21.89
N PRO A 10 55.83 9.56 -22.72
CA PRO A 10 54.52 10.27 -22.53
C PRO A 10 53.32 9.43 -23.05
N GLY A 11 52.03 9.72 -22.87
CA GLY A 11 51.29 10.87 -22.38
C GLY A 11 49.77 10.57 -22.42
N VAL A 12 48.99 11.34 -21.66
CA VAL A 12 47.59 11.72 -21.87
C VAL A 12 46.58 10.68 -22.41
N ALA A 13 45.58 10.32 -21.58
CA ALA A 13 44.25 10.96 -21.64
C ALA A 13 43.18 10.26 -20.76
N ARG A 14 42.42 11.12 -20.06
CA ARG A 14 40.97 11.01 -19.75
C ARG A 14 40.47 9.91 -18.81
N ARG A 15 40.24 10.35 -17.56
CA ARG A 15 38.89 10.57 -16.99
C ARG A 15 37.87 9.44 -17.22
N ALA A 16 37.70 8.57 -16.22
CA ALA A 16 36.39 8.02 -15.86
C ALA A 16 36.39 7.54 -14.39
N ILE A 17 36.20 8.48 -13.47
CA ILE A 17 35.60 8.18 -12.16
C ILE A 17 34.12 7.89 -12.45
N GLY A 18 33.81 6.63 -12.73
CA GLY A 18 32.46 6.15 -12.99
C GLY A 18 31.99 5.29 -11.83
N ARG A 19 31.29 5.92 -10.87
CA ARG A 19 30.54 5.28 -9.78
C ARG A 19 29.89 3.98 -10.25
N LEU A 20 30.35 2.84 -9.72
CA LEU A 20 29.56 1.60 -9.73
C LEU A 20 28.87 1.40 -8.36
N PHE A 21 28.31 2.49 -7.84
CA PHE A 21 27.26 2.46 -6.82
C PHE A 21 26.10 3.28 -7.36
N GLY A 22 24.94 2.63 -7.50
CA GLY A 22 23.70 3.35 -7.74
C GLY A 22 22.92 2.95 -8.99
N ARG A 23 22.81 1.64 -9.30
CA ARG A 23 21.51 1.20 -9.84
C ARG A 23 20.52 1.23 -8.67
N ARG A 24 20.11 2.43 -8.27
CA ARG A 24 18.83 2.63 -7.59
C ARG A 24 17.83 1.93 -8.52
N LYS A 25 17.31 0.79 -8.09
CA LYS A 25 16.04 0.29 -8.61
C LYS A 25 15.11 1.49 -8.52
N LYS A 26 14.82 2.07 -9.69
CA LYS A 26 13.67 2.96 -9.85
C LYS A 26 12.55 2.23 -9.13
N ALA A 27 12.01 2.81 -8.05
CA ALA A 27 10.86 2.22 -7.39
C ALA A 27 9.91 1.84 -8.53
N PRO A 28 9.54 0.56 -8.69
CA PRO A 28 8.67 0.18 -9.78
C PRO A 28 7.45 1.07 -9.62
N THR A 29 7.18 1.92 -10.61
CA THR A 29 5.87 2.55 -10.72
C THR A 29 4.90 1.40 -10.54
N PRO A 30 4.03 1.46 -9.51
CA PRO A 30 3.13 0.36 -9.25
C PRO A 30 2.42 0.07 -10.57
N ASP A 31 2.45 -1.20 -10.97
CA ASP A 31 1.93 -1.61 -12.26
C ASP A 31 0.48 -1.11 -12.36
N MET A 32 0.23 -0.15 -13.25
CA MET A 32 -1.06 0.53 -13.34
C MET A 32 -2.17 -0.47 -13.69
N ALA A 33 -1.83 -1.55 -14.39
CA ALA A 33 -2.75 -2.65 -14.64
C ALA A 33 -3.10 -3.40 -13.35
N LEU A 34 -2.10 -3.62 -12.47
CA LEU A 34 -2.30 -4.26 -11.18
C LEU A 34 -3.12 -3.39 -10.23
N ILE A 35 -2.86 -2.06 -10.18
CA ILE A 35 -3.68 -1.11 -9.41
C ILE A 35 -5.13 -1.14 -9.90
N SER A 36 -5.32 -1.08 -11.22
CA SER A 36 -6.66 -1.08 -11.81
C SER A 36 -7.40 -2.39 -11.51
N ARG A 37 -6.70 -3.53 -11.55
CA ARG A 37 -7.25 -4.84 -11.18
C ARG A 37 -7.60 -4.92 -9.69
N ALA A 38 -6.75 -4.39 -8.81
CA ALA A 38 -7.03 -4.32 -7.37
C ALA A 38 -8.27 -3.47 -7.09
N ALA A 39 -8.35 -2.28 -7.69
CA ALA A 39 -9.50 -1.39 -7.58
C ALA A 39 -10.79 -2.05 -8.05
N SER A 40 -10.74 -2.78 -9.18
CA SER A 40 -11.89 -3.52 -9.70
C SER A 40 -12.34 -4.60 -8.73
N ALA A 41 -11.41 -5.44 -8.25
CA ALA A 41 -11.73 -6.52 -7.31
C ALA A 41 -12.33 -6.00 -5.99
N ILE A 42 -11.80 -4.89 -5.46
CA ILE A 42 -12.32 -4.24 -4.26
C ILE A 42 -13.73 -3.71 -4.50
N ARG A 43 -13.99 -3.05 -5.64
CA ARG A 43 -15.31 -2.51 -5.97
C ARG A 43 -16.34 -3.61 -6.18
N GLU A 44 -15.98 -4.69 -6.86
CA GLU A 44 -16.82 -5.85 -7.07
C GLU A 44 -17.20 -6.48 -5.72
N TYR A 45 -16.20 -6.76 -4.88
CA TYR A 45 -16.42 -7.27 -3.53
C TYR A 45 -17.34 -6.37 -2.70
N ALA A 46 -17.10 -5.05 -2.71
CA ALA A 46 -17.92 -4.09 -1.99
C ALA A 46 -19.35 -4.03 -2.54
N SER A 47 -19.55 -4.18 -3.85
CA SER A 47 -20.87 -4.25 -4.46
C SER A 47 -21.62 -5.52 -4.03
N GLU A 48 -20.95 -6.67 -4.02
CA GLU A 48 -21.54 -7.93 -3.56
C GLU A 48 -21.88 -7.91 -2.07
N HIS A 49 -21.06 -7.21 -1.27
CA HIS A 49 -21.20 -7.12 0.18
C HIS A 49 -21.77 -5.76 0.62
N ALA A 50 -22.51 -5.06 -0.24
CA ALA A 50 -22.96 -3.69 -0.02
C ALA A 50 -23.66 -3.51 1.34
N ALA A 51 -24.56 -4.43 1.69
CA ALA A 51 -25.28 -4.38 2.97
C ALA A 51 -24.35 -4.40 4.20
N LEU A 52 -23.21 -5.07 4.13
CA LEU A 52 -22.21 -5.11 5.20
C LEU A 52 -21.51 -3.75 5.35
N PHE A 53 -21.07 -3.16 4.23
CA PHE A 53 -20.43 -1.85 4.20
C PHE A 53 -21.39 -0.75 4.67
N GLU A 54 -22.62 -0.73 4.14
CA GLU A 54 -23.66 0.22 4.55
C GLU A 54 -24.01 0.10 6.03
N ARG A 55 -24.06 -1.12 6.58
CA ARG A 55 -24.28 -1.32 8.01
C ARG A 55 -23.14 -0.76 8.84
N ALA A 56 -21.89 -1.00 8.45
CA ALA A 56 -20.72 -0.47 9.14
C ALA A 56 -20.71 1.07 9.12
N GLU A 57 -21.02 1.67 7.98
CA GLU A 57 -21.12 3.12 7.82
C GLU A 57 -22.24 3.72 8.70
N ARG A 58 -23.47 3.19 8.62
CA ARG A 58 -24.59 3.70 9.44
C ARG A 58 -24.31 3.61 10.93
N LEU A 59 -23.64 2.56 11.39
CA LEU A 59 -23.28 2.41 12.80
C LEU A 59 -22.20 3.42 13.21
N ARG A 60 -21.19 3.65 12.35
CA ARG A 60 -20.18 4.70 12.55
C ARG A 60 -20.84 6.08 12.63
N GLU A 61 -21.66 6.44 11.65
CA GLU A 61 -22.37 7.72 11.63
C GLU A 61 -23.25 7.92 12.86
N LYS A 62 -23.89 6.84 13.35
CA LYS A 62 -24.67 6.89 14.58
C LYS A 62 -23.78 7.17 15.80
N ALA A 63 -22.64 6.50 15.92
CA ALA A 63 -21.70 6.75 17.00
C ALA A 63 -21.16 8.19 16.95
N ASP A 64 -20.71 8.65 15.78
CA ASP A 64 -20.20 10.00 15.57
C ASP A 64 -21.26 11.07 15.90
N ARG A 65 -22.52 10.84 15.53
CA ARG A 65 -23.63 11.76 15.81
C ARG A 65 -23.87 11.89 17.32
N LEU A 66 -23.84 10.77 18.04
CA LEU A 66 -24.00 10.75 19.48
C LEU A 66 -22.85 11.45 20.19
N GLU A 67 -21.62 11.21 19.74
CA GLU A 67 -20.43 11.90 20.25
C GLU A 67 -20.52 13.42 20.03
N ARG A 68 -20.84 13.86 18.81
CA ARG A 68 -21.02 15.30 18.49
C ARG A 68 -22.17 15.96 19.27
N ALA A 69 -23.18 15.19 19.67
CA ALA A 69 -24.26 15.66 20.51
C ALA A 69 -23.88 15.73 22.00
N GLY A 70 -22.66 15.34 22.38
CA GLY A 70 -22.22 15.29 23.79
C GLY A 70 -22.81 14.12 24.58
N ILE A 71 -23.34 13.09 23.89
CA ILE A 71 -23.95 11.90 24.48
C ILE A 71 -23.17 10.66 24.00
N PRO A 72 -21.88 10.52 24.36
CA PRO A 72 -21.10 9.37 23.92
C PRO A 72 -21.75 8.06 24.40
N SER A 73 -21.86 7.10 23.50
CA SER A 73 -22.48 5.80 23.79
C SER A 73 -21.52 4.67 23.46
N GLU A 74 -20.98 4.05 24.50
CA GLU A 74 -20.07 2.91 24.37
C GLU A 74 -20.71 1.77 23.54
N SER A 75 -22.01 1.50 23.75
CA SER A 75 -22.72 0.49 22.96
C SER A 75 -22.77 0.83 21.47
N ALA A 76 -22.94 2.10 21.11
CA ALA A 76 -22.93 2.53 19.70
C ALA A 76 -21.52 2.37 19.10
N THR A 77 -20.50 2.82 19.82
CA THR A 77 -19.09 2.69 19.41
C THR A 77 -18.69 1.22 19.24
N ASN A 78 -19.03 0.35 20.20
CA ASN A 78 -18.70 -1.08 20.13
C ASN A 78 -19.38 -1.77 18.93
N ARG A 79 -20.62 -1.39 18.60
CA ARG A 79 -21.31 -1.92 17.41
C ARG A 79 -20.67 -1.41 16.11
N ALA A 80 -20.30 -0.13 16.06
CA ALA A 80 -19.61 0.44 14.91
C ALA A 80 -18.27 -0.25 14.67
N GLU A 81 -17.46 -0.42 15.73
CA GLU A 81 -16.16 -1.09 15.62
C GLU A 81 -16.31 -2.56 15.24
N ARG A 82 -17.31 -3.28 15.80
CA ARG A 82 -17.56 -4.67 15.40
C ARG A 82 -17.90 -4.79 13.91
N ALA A 83 -18.79 -3.94 13.40
CA ALA A 83 -19.15 -3.94 11.99
C ALA A 83 -17.95 -3.56 11.10
N ARG A 84 -17.11 -2.62 11.54
CA ARG A 84 -15.85 -2.30 10.87
C ARG A 84 -14.89 -3.49 10.83
N MET A 85 -14.75 -4.24 11.93
CA MET A 85 -13.91 -5.43 11.99
C MET A 85 -14.41 -6.55 11.07
N GLU A 86 -15.73 -6.71 10.92
CA GLU A 86 -16.32 -7.65 9.95
C GLU A 86 -15.93 -7.27 8.50
N VAL A 87 -16.02 -5.99 8.14
CA VAL A 87 -15.57 -5.50 6.83
C VAL A 87 -14.07 -5.75 6.62
N LYS A 88 -13.23 -5.43 7.63
CA LYS A 88 -11.78 -5.65 7.58
C LYS A 88 -11.43 -7.12 7.37
N ALA A 89 -12.10 -8.02 8.08
CA ALA A 89 -11.87 -9.46 7.95
C ALA A 89 -12.16 -9.94 6.52
N GLY A 90 -13.26 -9.46 5.93
CA GLY A 90 -13.60 -9.73 4.53
C GLY A 90 -12.54 -9.23 3.54
N LEU A 91 -12.07 -7.99 3.72
CA LEU A 91 -11.02 -7.41 2.88
C LEU A 91 -9.68 -8.14 3.04
N LEU A 92 -9.34 -8.67 4.23
CA LEU A 92 -8.13 -9.46 4.44
C LEU A 92 -8.16 -10.79 3.67
N VAL A 93 -9.32 -11.47 3.63
CA VAL A 93 -9.49 -12.68 2.82
C VAL A 93 -9.37 -12.38 1.33
N LEU A 94 -9.98 -11.27 0.88
CA LEU A 94 -9.86 -10.82 -0.50
C LEU A 94 -8.40 -10.47 -0.86
N ARG A 95 -7.69 -9.76 0.03
CA ARG A 95 -6.28 -9.42 -0.11
C ARG A 95 -5.41 -10.65 -0.34
N ALA A 96 -5.57 -11.68 0.50
CA ALA A 96 -4.80 -12.92 0.39
C ALA A 96 -5.08 -13.66 -0.94
N SER A 97 -6.35 -13.71 -1.34
CA SER A 97 -6.77 -14.32 -2.61
C SER A 97 -6.22 -13.55 -3.82
N PHE A 98 -6.32 -12.23 -3.79
CA PHE A 98 -5.80 -11.35 -4.82
C PHE A 98 -4.28 -11.50 -4.96
N ALA A 99 -3.54 -11.40 -3.85
CA ALA A 99 -2.09 -11.56 -3.81
C ALA A 99 -1.63 -12.90 -4.41
N SER A 100 -2.31 -13.99 -4.06
CA SER A 100 -2.01 -15.32 -4.60
C SER A 100 -2.13 -15.37 -6.13
N SER A 101 -3.08 -14.62 -6.69
CA SER A 101 -3.32 -14.54 -8.15
C SER A 101 -2.51 -13.46 -8.89
N ALA A 102 -1.89 -12.53 -8.16
CA ALA A 102 -1.39 -11.27 -8.73
C ALA A 102 0.04 -10.91 -8.30
N GLY A 103 0.87 -11.93 -8.04
CA GLY A 103 2.31 -11.74 -7.80
C GLY A 103 2.71 -11.55 -6.34
N GLY A 104 1.95 -12.14 -5.40
CA GLY A 104 2.26 -12.18 -3.98
C GLY A 104 2.38 -10.79 -3.37
N SER A 105 3.54 -10.48 -2.80
CA SER A 105 3.79 -9.21 -2.10
C SER A 105 3.57 -7.94 -2.94
N VAL A 106 3.67 -8.02 -4.27
CA VAL A 106 3.37 -6.87 -5.15
C VAL A 106 1.87 -6.65 -5.24
N GLY A 107 1.09 -7.72 -5.39
CA GLY A 107 -0.37 -7.70 -5.36
C GLY A 107 -0.92 -7.23 -4.02
N GLU A 108 -0.32 -7.68 -2.92
CA GLU A 108 -0.63 -7.19 -1.57
C GLU A 108 -0.51 -5.67 -1.44
N ARG A 109 0.65 -5.11 -1.82
CA ARG A 109 0.87 -3.65 -1.72
C ARG A 109 -0.07 -2.85 -2.61
N ALA A 110 -0.36 -3.34 -3.82
CA ALA A 110 -1.31 -2.68 -4.71
C ALA A 110 -2.74 -2.71 -4.14
N PHE A 111 -3.12 -3.83 -3.52
CA PHE A 111 -4.41 -3.98 -2.85
C PHE A 111 -4.53 -3.06 -1.65
N ASP A 112 -3.54 -3.06 -0.76
CA ASP A 112 -3.52 -2.23 0.45
C ASP A 112 -3.62 -0.74 0.09
N HIS A 113 -2.87 -0.30 -0.92
CA HIS A 113 -2.94 1.07 -1.43
C HIS A 113 -4.35 1.44 -1.92
N GLU A 114 -5.01 0.56 -2.66
CA GLU A 114 -6.36 0.83 -3.17
C GLU A 114 -7.42 0.78 -2.07
N VAL A 115 -7.28 -0.07 -1.05
CA VAL A 115 -8.18 -0.05 0.12
C VAL A 115 -8.04 1.26 0.88
N GLU A 116 -6.82 1.74 1.12
CA GLU A 116 -6.58 3.04 1.77
C GLU A 116 -7.18 4.20 0.96
N ARG A 117 -7.08 4.14 -0.37
CA ARG A 117 -7.61 5.16 -1.27
C ARG A 117 -9.14 5.16 -1.33
N LEU A 118 -9.76 3.99 -1.42
CA LEU A 118 -11.22 3.85 -1.57
C LEU A 118 -11.97 3.94 -0.24
N TYR A 119 -11.36 3.46 0.85
CA TYR A 119 -11.98 3.35 2.17
C TYR A 119 -11.03 3.87 3.27
N PRO A 120 -10.72 5.18 3.29
CA PRO A 120 -9.75 5.75 4.22
C PRO A 120 -10.14 5.56 5.70
N THR A 121 -11.44 5.48 6.00
CA THR A 121 -11.95 5.28 7.36
C THR A 121 -11.74 3.85 7.87
N LEU A 122 -11.47 2.88 6.99
CA LEU A 122 -11.21 1.52 7.43
C LEU A 122 -9.83 1.42 8.08
N GLY A 123 -8.85 2.24 7.69
CA GLY A 123 -7.52 2.23 8.27
C GLY A 123 -6.89 0.86 8.13
N VAL A 124 -6.19 0.65 7.01
CA VAL A 124 -5.24 -0.46 6.91
C VAL A 124 -3.96 0.04 7.59
N PRO A 125 -3.35 -0.72 8.51
CA PRO A 125 -2.02 -0.36 9.00
C PRO A 125 -1.05 -0.52 7.84
N GLY A 126 -0.73 0.60 7.18
CA GLY A 126 0.46 0.72 6.38
C GLY A 126 1.67 0.69 7.31
N GLN A 127 2.42 -0.41 7.23
CA GLN A 127 3.71 -0.75 7.86
C GLN A 127 3.66 -1.67 9.08
#